data_AF-A0A1F4DPA8-F1
#
_entry.id   AF-A0A1F4DPA8-F1
#
_cell.length_a   1.000
_cell.length_b   1.000
_cell.length_c   1.000
_cell.angle_alpha   90.00
_cell.angle_beta   90.00
_cell.angle_gamma   90.00
#
_symmetry.space_group_name_H-M   'P 1'
#
loop_
_entity.id
_entity.type
_entity.pdbx_description
1 polymer ?
#
loop_
_entity_poly.entity_id
_entity_poly.type
_entity_poly.pdbx_seq_one_letter_code
_entity_poly.pdbx_strand_id
1 'polypeptide(L)' 'MQPYPSHLVNHLKLADGAAVTIRPIRPDDAAIEQAFVRKLSDESRYFRFMDSLRELSPRMLSHAR' A
#
# COMPACT_ATOMS: atom_id res chain seq x y z
N MET A 1 12.65 9.30 15.16
CA MET A 1 12.03 9.13 13.84
C MET A 1 13.14 8.71 12.89
N GLN A 2 13.06 7.52 12.30
CA GLN A 2 13.99 7.14 11.25
C GLN A 2 13.77 8.07 10.04
N PRO A 3 14.82 8.56 9.38
CA PRO A 3 14.68 9.42 8.22
C PRO A 3 14.02 8.67 7.07
N TYR A 4 13.17 9.35 6.31
CA TYR A 4 12.52 8.78 5.13
C TYR A 4 13.58 8.36 4.09
N PRO A 5 13.62 7.10 3.62
CA PRO A 5 14.62 6.64 2.66
C PRO A 5 14.26 7.11 1.24
N SER A 6 14.48 8.40 0.97
CA SER A 6 14.17 9.06 -0.30
C SER A 6 14.88 8.45 -1.51
N HIS A 7 16.04 7.82 -1.30
CA HIS A 7 16.79 7.13 -2.35
C HIS A 7 16.07 5.90 -2.93
N LEU A 8 15.01 5.40 -2.28
CA LEU A 8 14.17 4.30 -2.77
C LEU A 8 12.99 4.78 -3.62
N VAL A 9 12.84 6.10 -3.81
CA VAL A 9 11.79 6.65 -4.67
C VAL A 9 12.19 6.45 -6.13
N ASN A 10 11.29 5.86 -6.91
CA ASN A 10 11.50 5.59 -8.32
C ASN A 10 10.28 6.01 -9.15
N HIS A 11 10.52 6.46 -10.37
CA HIS A 11 9.48 6.88 -11.30
C HIS A 11 9.50 5.97 -12.53
N LEU A 12 8.39 5.28 -12.76
CA LEU A 12 8.24 4.33 -13.85
C LEU A 12 7.17 4.82 -14.82
N LYS A 13 7.32 4.44 -16.09
CA LYS A 13 6.23 4.44 -17.06
C LYS A 13 5.75 3.00 -17.24
N LEU A 14 4.47 2.77 -17.08
CA LEU A 14 3.84 1.49 -17.38
C LEU A 14 3.75 1.27 -18.89
N ALA A 15 3.41 0.05 -19.31
CA ALA A 15 3.32 -0.32 -20.73
C ALA A 15 2.28 0.50 -21.51
N ASP A 16 1.24 1.00 -20.83
CA ASP A 16 0.21 1.89 -21.38
C ASP A 16 0.62 3.37 -21.38
N GLY A 17 1.83 3.68 -20.93
CA GLY A 17 2.35 5.04 -20.83
C GLY A 17 2.01 5.78 -19.53
N ALA A 18 1.23 5.19 -18.62
CA ALA A 18 0.91 5.81 -17.35
C ALA A 18 2.15 6.01 -16.48
N ALA A 19 2.30 7.20 -15.91
CA ALA A 19 3.38 7.52 -14.99
C ALA A 19 3.04 7.08 -13.56
N VAL A 20 3.93 6.33 -12.92
CA VAL A 20 3.77 5.82 -11.56
C VAL A 20 4.99 6.17 -10.73
N THR A 21 4.76 6.51 -9.46
CA THR A 21 5.81 6.69 -8.46
C THR A 21 5.79 5.53 -7.49
N ILE A 22 6.90 4.79 -7.41
CA ILE A 22 7.14 3.77 -6.40
C ILE A 22 7.92 4.42 -5.26
N ARG A 23 7.45 4.27 -4.04
CA ARG A 23 8.09 4.85 -2.87
C ARG A 23 7.82 4.04 -1.60
N PRO A 24 8.71 4.08 -0.60
CA PRO A 24 8.43 3.53 0.72
C PRO A 24 7.13 4.09 1.31
N ILE A 25 6.36 3.21 1.96
CA ILE A 25 5.13 3.54 2.67
C ILE A 25 5.48 4.40 3.89
N ARG A 26 4.70 5.46 4.12
CA ARG A 26 4.81 6.35 5.28
C ARG A 26 3.67 6.07 6.26
N PRO A 27 3.84 6.36 7.56
CA PRO A 27 2.74 6.25 8.54
C PRO A 27 1.47 7.02 8.13
N ASP A 28 1.63 8.16 7.45
CA ASP A 28 0.51 8.99 6.98
C ASP A 28 -0.26 8.37 5.80
N ASP A 29 0.25 7.31 5.17
CA ASP A 29 -0.41 6.62 4.05
C ASP A 29 -1.49 5.64 4.51
N ALA A 30 -1.70 5.46 5.82
CA ALA A 30 -2.65 4.49 6.36
C ALA A 30 -4.06 4.62 5.76
N ALA A 31 -4.53 5.85 5.49
CA ALA A 31 -5.80 6.08 4.83
C ALA A 31 -5.83 5.60 3.36
N ILE A 32 -4.73 5.77 2.64
CA ILE A 32 -4.57 5.33 1.24
C ILE A 32 -4.55 3.80 1.18
N GLU A 33 -3.85 3.15 2.10
CA GLU A 33 -3.79 1.69 2.19
C GLU A 33 -5.14 1.07 2.54
N GLN A 34 -5.85 1.65 3.51
CA GLN A 34 -7.20 1.21 3.87
C GLN A 34 -8.16 1.34 2.69
N ALA A 35 -8.08 2.45 1.93
CA ALA A 35 -8.89 2.65 0.73
C ALA A 35 -8.52 1.68 -0.39
N PHE A 36 -7.23 1.34 -0.55
CA PHE A 36 -6.78 0.33 -1.50
C PHE A 36 -7.40 -1.04 -1.20
N VAL A 37 -7.28 -1.53 0.05
CA VAL A 37 -7.82 -2.84 0.43
C VAL A 37 -9.34 -2.89 0.28
N ARG A 38 -10.07 -1.82 0.62
CA ARG A 38 -11.53 -1.74 0.43
C ARG A 38 -11.97 -1.82 -1.03
N LYS A 39 -11.13 -1.40 -1.98
CA LYS A 39 -11.42 -1.41 -3.41
C LYS A 39 -11.00 -2.70 -4.12
N LEU A 40 -10.33 -3.63 -3.42
CA LEU A 40 -10.00 -4.94 -3.98
C LEU A 40 -11.25 -5.81 -4.10
N SER A 41 -11.27 -6.67 -5.13
CA SER A 41 -12.27 -7.73 -5.23
C SER A 41 -12.13 -8.74 -4.09
N ASP A 42 -13.20 -9.49 -3.79
CA ASP A 42 -13.21 -10.54 -2.78
C ASP A 42 -12.12 -11.58 -3.03
N GLU A 43 -11.96 -12.00 -4.29
CA GLU A 43 -10.92 -12.90 -4.75
C GLU A 43 -9.52 -12.32 -4.51
N SER A 44 -9.28 -11.07 -4.88
CA SER A 44 -7.98 -10.40 -4.66
C SER A 44 -7.64 -10.27 -3.18
N ARG A 45 -8.64 -10.03 -2.32
CA ARG A 45 -8.44 -9.97 -0.86
C ARG A 45 -8.13 -11.35 -0.29
N TYR A 46 -8.88 -12.36 -0.73
CA TYR A 46 -8.64 -13.74 -0.33
C TYR A 46 -7.21 -14.19 -0.71
N PHE A 47 -6.75 -13.95 -1.94
CA PHE A 47 -5.39 -14.34 -2.32
C PHE A 47 -4.29 -13.58 -1.57
N ARG A 48 -4.55 -12.37 -1.08
CA ARG A 48 -3.56 -11.57 -0.35
C ARG A 48 -3.47 -11.92 1.12
N PHE A 49 -4.60 -12.20 1.76
CA PHE A 49 -4.68 -12.38 3.21
C PHE A 49 -5.07 -13.80 3.63
N MET A 50 -5.36 -14.68 2.65
CA MET A 50 -5.93 -16.02 2.85
C MET A 50 -7.22 -15.98 3.70
N ASP A 51 -7.92 -14.85 3.64
CA ASP A 51 -9.11 -14.56 4.44
C ASP A 51 -10.01 -13.55 3.72
N SER A 52 -11.28 -13.51 4.12
CA SER A 52 -12.32 -12.57 3.69
C SER A 52 -12.17 -11.16 4.31
N LEU A 53 -10.96 -10.80 4.71
CA LEU A 53 -10.64 -9.55 5.40
C LEU A 53 -11.14 -8.34 4.59
N ARG A 54 -12.09 -7.58 5.17
CA ARG A 54 -12.67 -6.41 4.51
C ARG A 54 -11.89 -5.12 4.78
N GLU A 55 -11.23 -5.03 5.93
CA GLU A 55 -10.55 -3.85 6.41
C GLU A 55 -9.24 -4.20 7.14
N LEU A 56 -8.25 -3.32 7.08
CA LEU A 56 -7.00 -3.51 7.81
C LEU A 56 -7.21 -3.08 9.27
N SER A 57 -6.75 -3.90 10.21
CA SER A 57 -6.74 -3.50 11.62
C SER A 57 -5.73 -2.36 11.85
N PRO A 58 -5.89 -1.53 12.90
CA PRO A 58 -4.91 -0.49 13.23
C PRO A 58 -3.47 -1.01 13.36
N ARG A 59 -3.31 -2.25 13.85
CA ARG A 59 -2.01 -2.93 13.97
C ARG A 59 -1.37 -3.26 12.62
N MET A 60 -2.19 -3.53 11.59
CA MET A 60 -1.71 -3.79 10.23
C MET A 60 -1.34 -2.51 9.48
N LEU A 61 -1.97 -1.39 9.82
CA LEU A 61 -1.67 -0.06 9.26
C LEU A 61 -0.48 0.62 9.94
N SER A 62 -0.16 0.23 11.17
CA SER A 62 1.03 0.68 11.88
C SER A 62 2.25 -0.08 11.34
N HIS A 63 2.72 0.28 10.15
CA HIS A 63 4.04 -0.17 9.68
C HIS A 63 5.09 0.13 10.75
N ALA A 64 6.06 -0.76 10.89
CA ALA A 64 7.11 -0.66 11.90
C ALA A 64 7.75 0.74 11.86
N ARG A 65 7.75 1.42 13.02
CA ARG A 65 8.37 2.74 13.22
C ARG A 65 9.90 2.65 13.22
#